data_AF-A0A965C404-F1
#
_entry.id   AF-A0A965C404-F1
#
_cell.length_a   1.000
_cell.length_b   1.000
_cell.length_c   1.000
_cell.angle_alpha   90.00
_cell.angle_beta   90.00
_cell.angle_gamma   90.00
#
_symmetry.space_group_name_H-M   'P 1'
#
loop_
_entity.id
_entity.type
_entity.pdbx_description
1 polymer ?
#
loop_
_entity_poly.entity_id
_entity_poly.type
_entity_poly.pdbx_seq_one_letter_code
_entity_poly.pdbx_strand_id
1 'polypeptide(L)'
;MPYVSKPRPYKKEYQQQVARGELGNRMERQRARRAVDKTGLDKDHDGKADRREGKDIAHKKALSKGGSNKDGYTIVAATKNRSFKRDSNSRLVSETSKRERSK
;
A
#
# COMPACT_ATOMS: atom_id res chain seq x y z
N MET A 1 -16.78 -23.56 15.27
CA MET A 1 -16.95 -22.49 14.26
C MET A 1 -17.88 -21.45 14.84
N PRO A 2 -17.56 -20.14 14.81
CA PRO A 2 -18.47 -19.12 15.31
C PRO A 2 -19.78 -19.16 14.50
N TYR A 3 -20.92 -19.25 15.17
CA TYR A 3 -22.23 -19.34 14.54
C TYR A 3 -22.61 -17.99 13.91
N VAL A 4 -22.88 -17.97 12.61
CA VAL A 4 -23.28 -16.75 11.89
C VAL A 4 -24.80 -16.58 12.02
N SER A 5 -25.23 -15.75 12.96
CA SER A 5 -26.65 -15.49 13.22
C SER A 5 -27.32 -14.56 12.22
N LYS A 6 -26.55 -13.79 11.44
CA LYS A 6 -27.04 -12.83 10.44
C LYS A 6 -26.18 -12.88 9.16
N PRO A 7 -26.78 -12.85 7.96
CA PRO A 7 -26.02 -12.79 6.72
C PRO A 7 -25.21 -11.49 6.65
N ARG A 8 -23.98 -11.57 6.12
CA ARG A 8 -23.10 -10.42 5.97
C ARG A 8 -23.72 -9.38 5.02
N PRO A 9 -23.84 -8.10 5.41
CA PRO A 9 -24.54 -7.08 4.62
C PRO A 9 -23.67 -6.52 3.49
N TYR A 10 -23.43 -7.32 2.44
CA TYR A 10 -22.54 -6.98 1.32
C TYR A 10 -22.84 -5.63 0.65
N LYS A 11 -24.13 -5.30 0.44
CA LYS A 11 -24.54 -4.02 -0.18
C LYS A 11 -24.06 -2.81 0.61
N LYS A 12 -24.19 -2.86 1.94
CA LYS A 12 -23.75 -1.79 2.84
C LYS A 12 -22.22 -1.66 2.84
N GLU A 13 -21.50 -2.79 2.86
CA GLU A 13 -20.03 -2.78 2.80
C GLU A 13 -19.51 -2.16 1.50
N TYR A 14 -20.15 -2.48 0.37
CA TYR A 14 -19.82 -1.89 -0.92
C TYR A 14 -20.05 -0.38 -0.93
N GLN A 15 -21.21 0.08 -0.47
CA GLN A 15 -21.51 1.52 -0.38
C GLN A 15 -20.51 2.27 0.50
N GLN A 16 -20.13 1.69 1.64
CA GLN A 16 -19.10 2.27 2.51
C GLN A 16 -17.73 2.33 1.82
N GLN A 17 -17.36 1.31 1.05
CA GLN A 17 -16.12 1.31 0.27
C GLN A 17 -16.11 2.41 -0.79
N VAL A 18 -17.23 2.56 -1.52
CA VAL A 18 -17.40 3.62 -2.53
C VAL A 18 -17.30 5.00 -1.88
N ALA A 19 -18.01 5.20 -0.75
CA ALA A 19 -17.99 6.46 -0.01
C ALA A 19 -16.58 6.85 0.49
N ARG A 20 -15.72 5.88 0.82
CA ARG A 20 -14.33 6.14 1.22
C ARG A 20 -13.40 6.52 0.06
N GLY A 21 -13.79 6.29 -1.19
CA GLY A 21 -13.00 6.68 -2.38
C GLY A 21 -11.64 5.98 -2.52
N GLU A 22 -11.40 4.88 -1.80
CA GLU A 22 -10.07 4.23 -1.73
C GLU A 22 -9.66 3.50 -3.02
N LEU A 23 -10.62 3.22 -3.91
CA LEU A 23 -10.44 2.33 -5.05
C LEU A 23 -9.32 2.80 -5.98
N GLY A 24 -9.27 4.10 -6.30
CA GLY A 24 -8.25 4.67 -7.17
C GLY A 24 -6.83 4.44 -6.65
N ASN A 25 -6.59 4.85 -5.39
CA ASN A 25 -5.29 4.67 -4.73
C ASN A 25 -4.92 3.18 -4.55
N ARG A 26 -5.93 2.32 -4.33
CA ARG A 26 -5.72 0.86 -4.24
C ARG A 26 -5.26 0.29 -5.58
N MET A 27 -5.93 0.65 -6.66
CA MET A 27 -5.55 0.21 -8.00
C MET A 27 -4.17 0.71 -8.40
N GLU A 28 -3.83 1.95 -8.03
CA GLU A 28 -2.51 2.52 -8.33
C GLU A 28 -1.38 1.74 -7.66
N ARG A 29 -1.53 1.39 -6.38
CA ARG A 29 -0.59 0.50 -5.68
C ARG A 29 -0.46 -0.87 -6.34
N GLN A 30 -1.59 -1.45 -6.78
CA GLN A 30 -1.56 -2.75 -7.47
C GLN A 30 -0.88 -2.68 -8.83
N ARG A 31 -1.05 -1.58 -9.58
CA ARG A 31 -0.35 -1.35 -10.84
C ARG A 31 1.16 -1.28 -10.64
N ALA A 32 1.64 -0.53 -9.63
CA ALA A 32 3.08 -0.47 -9.33
C ALA A 32 3.64 -1.84 -8.94
N ARG A 33 2.91 -2.58 -8.10
CA ARG A 33 3.24 -3.95 -7.72
C ARG A 33 3.40 -4.88 -8.91
N ARG A 34 2.40 -4.90 -9.80
CA ARG A 34 2.41 -5.72 -11.02
C ARG A 34 3.50 -5.30 -11.99
N ALA A 35 3.79 -4.00 -12.12
CA ALA A 35 4.87 -3.52 -12.97
C ALA A 35 6.24 -4.00 -12.49
N VAL A 36 6.45 -4.01 -11.16
CA VAL A 36 7.67 -4.56 -10.55
C VAL A 36 7.76 -6.08 -10.74
N ASP A 37 6.66 -6.81 -10.53
CA ASP A 37 6.65 -8.27 -10.72
C ASP A 37 6.90 -8.65 -12.17
N LYS A 38 6.26 -7.95 -13.12
CA LYS A 38 6.38 -8.22 -14.55
C LYS A 38 7.81 -8.01 -15.09
N THR A 39 8.57 -7.08 -14.49
CA THR A 39 9.92 -6.70 -14.95
C THR A 39 11.02 -7.24 -14.05
N GLY A 40 10.67 -7.90 -12.95
CA GLY A 40 11.64 -8.48 -12.03
C GLY A 40 12.06 -9.87 -12.48
N LEU A 41 13.26 -10.27 -12.06
CA LEU A 41 13.57 -11.68 -11.99
C LEU A 41 12.74 -12.28 -10.85
N ASP A 42 12.20 -13.45 -11.12
CA ASP A 42 11.52 -14.36 -10.20
C ASP A 42 12.31 -15.68 -10.31
N LYS A 43 13.24 -15.87 -9.38
CA LYS A 43 14.14 -17.04 -9.38
C LYS A 43 13.59 -18.19 -8.54
N ASP A 44 12.69 -17.91 -7.61
CA ASP A 44 12.09 -18.88 -6.70
C ASP A 44 10.74 -19.41 -7.20
N HIS A 45 10.25 -18.89 -8.33
CA HIS A 45 9.02 -19.25 -9.02
C HIS A 45 7.75 -19.03 -8.17
N ASP A 46 7.77 -18.03 -7.28
CA ASP A 46 6.62 -17.69 -6.42
C ASP A 46 5.62 -16.72 -7.10
N GLY A 47 5.94 -16.23 -8.30
CA GLY A 47 5.14 -15.28 -9.07
C GLY A 47 5.31 -13.82 -8.63
N LYS A 48 6.32 -13.53 -7.80
CA LYS A 48 6.68 -12.21 -7.30
C LYS A 48 8.15 -11.95 -7.64
N ALA A 49 8.47 -10.70 -7.93
CA ALA A 49 9.86 -10.38 -8.19
C ALA A 49 10.70 -10.48 -6.91
N ASP A 50 11.85 -11.14 -6.97
CA ASP A 50 12.82 -11.29 -5.86
C ASP A 50 13.13 -9.92 -5.21
N ARG A 51 13.28 -8.89 -6.05
CA ARG A 51 13.57 -7.53 -5.60
C ARG A 51 12.50 -6.95 -4.67
N ARG A 52 11.27 -7.48 -4.71
CA ARG A 52 10.09 -7.06 -3.94
C ARG A 52 9.78 -7.99 -2.76
N GLU A 53 10.45 -9.13 -2.63
CA GLU A 53 10.28 -9.97 -1.45
C GLU A 53 10.70 -9.23 -0.18
N GLY A 54 9.87 -9.32 0.87
CA GLY A 54 10.08 -8.61 2.14
C GLY A 54 10.10 -7.07 2.04
N LYS A 55 9.86 -6.48 0.87
CA LYS A 55 9.96 -5.04 0.63
C LYS A 55 8.63 -4.44 0.16
N ASP A 56 8.45 -3.17 0.46
CA ASP A 56 7.29 -2.40 0.06
C ASP A 56 7.68 -1.38 -1.03
N ILE A 57 6.74 -1.08 -1.92
CA ILE A 57 6.88 0.00 -2.90
C ILE A 57 6.49 1.32 -2.23
N ALA A 58 7.41 2.28 -2.21
CA ALA A 58 7.20 3.64 -1.74
C ALA A 58 7.09 4.58 -2.94
N HIS A 59 6.00 5.35 -3.03
CA HIS A 59 5.85 6.37 -4.07
C HIS A 59 6.66 7.61 -3.70
N LYS A 60 7.38 8.19 -4.66
CA LYS A 60 8.16 9.42 -4.45
C LYS A 60 7.28 10.60 -4.01
N LYS A 61 6.08 10.68 -4.58
CA LYS A 61 5.01 11.54 -4.11
C LYS A 61 3.91 10.66 -3.52
N ALA A 62 3.58 10.88 -2.25
CA ALA A 62 2.55 10.08 -1.58
C ALA A 62 1.19 10.20 -2.30
N LEU A 63 0.49 9.07 -2.46
CA LEU A 63 -0.85 9.03 -3.08
C LEU A 63 -1.85 9.91 -2.31
N SER A 64 -1.70 10.02 -0.98
CA SER A 64 -2.54 10.91 -0.16
C SER A 64 -2.31 12.40 -0.43
N LYS A 65 -1.20 12.77 -1.09
CA LYS A 65 -0.85 14.14 -1.50
C LYS A 65 -1.00 14.33 -3.02
N GLY A 66 -1.76 13.47 -3.69
CA GLY A 66 -2.00 13.54 -5.14
C GLY A 66 -0.82 13.08 -5.99
N GLY A 67 0.01 12.16 -5.48
CA GLY A 67 1.01 11.45 -6.29
C GLY A 67 0.41 10.28 -7.06
N SER A 68 1.19 9.74 -8.00
CA SER A 68 0.84 8.64 -8.89
C SER A 68 2.07 7.78 -9.19
N ASN A 69 1.89 6.65 -9.90
CA ASN A 69 3.01 5.83 -10.34
C ASN A 69 3.92 6.55 -11.35
N LYS A 70 3.42 7.59 -12.03
CA LYS A 70 4.19 8.40 -13.00
C LYS A 70 5.25 9.27 -12.32
N ASP A 71 5.00 9.67 -11.07
CA ASP A 71 5.96 10.48 -10.30
C ASP A 71 7.19 9.66 -9.85
N GLY A 72 7.14 8.35 -10.07
CA GLY A 72 8.18 7.40 -9.70
C GLY A 72 7.94 6.74 -8.35
N TYR A 73 8.55 5.58 -8.18
CA TYR A 73 8.49 4.79 -6.96
C TYR A 73 9.80 4.05 -6.73
N THR A 74 10.10 3.77 -5.47
CA THR A 74 11.27 3.02 -5.04
C THR A 74 10.86 1.79 -4.24
N ILE A 75 11.73 0.79 -4.22
CA ILE A 75 11.53 -0.41 -3.41
C ILE A 75 12.35 -0.26 -2.14
N VAL A 76 11.68 -0.27 -0.98
CA VAL A 76 12.29 -0.03 0.32
C VAL A 76 11.93 -1.15 1.29
N ALA A 77 12.74 -1.34 2.33
CA ALA A 77 12.42 -2.29 3.39
C ALA A 77 11.04 -1.98 3.99
N ALA A 78 10.23 -3.03 4.20
CA ALA A 78 8.87 -2.89 4.72
C ALA A 78 8.86 -2.19 6.09
N THR A 79 9.83 -2.47 6.95
CA THR A 79 9.98 -1.84 8.27
C THR A 79 10.15 -0.32 8.17
N LYS A 80 10.94 0.15 7.20
CA LYS A 80 11.17 1.58 6.97
C LYS A 80 9.93 2.28 6.40
N ASN A 81 9.25 1.69 5.42
CA ASN A 81 8.04 2.30 4.84
C ASN A 81 6.88 2.37 5.84
N ARG A 82 6.76 1.33 6.68
CA ARG A 82 5.68 1.24 7.69
C ARG A 82 5.93 2.13 8.90
N SER A 83 7.16 2.61 9.12
CA SER A 83 7.50 3.49 10.25
C SER A 83 7.24 4.98 9.97
N PHE A 84 6.91 5.35 8.73
CA PHE A 84 6.62 6.73 8.34
C PHE A 84 5.49 7.35 9.18
N LYS A 85 5.63 8.64 9.51
CA LYS A 85 4.64 9.35 10.31
C LYS A 85 3.35 9.49 9.52
N ARG A 86 2.24 9.04 10.11
CA ARG A 86 0.88 9.17 9.57
C ARG A 86 -0.02 9.95 10.52
N ASP A 87 -1.07 10.56 9.96
CA ASP A 87 -2.13 11.20 10.74
C ASP A 87 -3.17 10.17 11.25
N SER A 88 -4.19 10.63 11.97
CA SER A 88 -5.29 9.78 12.46
C SER A 88 -6.08 9.11 11.33
N ASN A 89 -6.08 9.69 10.13
CA ASN A 89 -6.71 9.15 8.94
C ASN A 89 -5.76 8.23 8.15
N SER A 90 -4.63 7.83 8.73
CA SER A 90 -3.61 6.99 8.11
C SER A 90 -2.98 7.59 6.84
N ARG A 91 -3.05 8.90 6.64
CA ARG A 91 -2.40 9.62 5.53
C ARG A 91 -0.96 9.93 5.89
N LEU A 92 -0.08 9.92 4.89
CA LEU A 92 1.35 10.15 5.11
C LEU A 92 1.62 11.63 5.40
N VAL A 93 2.22 11.90 6.56
CA VAL A 93 2.62 13.24 7.00
C VAL A 93 4.07 13.49 6.57
N SER A 94 4.99 12.62 7.01
CA SER A 94 6.42 12.67 6.68
C SER A 94 7.00 11.27 6.49
N GLU A 95 8.01 11.16 5.61
CA GLU A 95 8.81 9.95 5.37
C GLU A 95 9.88 9.73 6.44
N THR A 96 9.93 10.59 7.45
CA THR A 96 10.71 10.40 8.67
C THR A 96 9.81 9.87 9.78
N SER A 97 10.25 8.81 10.45
CA SER A 97 9.54 8.25 11.59
C SER A 97 9.67 9.14 12.83
N LYS A 98 8.75 8.98 13.80
CA LYS A 98 8.86 9.71 15.09
C LYS A 98 10.15 9.34 15.82
N ARG A 99 10.58 8.07 15.74
CA ARG A 99 11.79 7.55 16.40
C ARG A 99 13.07 8.08 15.77
N GLU A 100 13.11 8.25 14.46
CA GLU A 100 14.24 8.87 13.76
C GLU A 100 14.29 10.37 14.01
N ARG A 101 13.14 11.04 14.14
CA ARG A 101 13.07 12.48 14.44
C ARG A 101 13.42 12.82 15.89
N SER A 102 13.27 11.87 16.82
CA SER A 102 13.59 12.07 18.24
C SER A 102 15.06 11.79 18.58
N LYS A 103 15.86 11.35 17.60
CA LYS A 103 17.31 11.28 17.70
C LYS A 103 17.91 12.61 17.23
#